data_AF-A0A942I8Y3-F1
#
_entry.id   AF-A0A942I8Y3-F1
#
_cell.length_a   1.000
_cell.length_b   1.000
_cell.length_c   1.000
_cell.angle_alpha   90.00
_cell.angle_beta   90.00
_cell.angle_gamma   90.00
#
_symmetry.space_group_name_H-M   'P 1'
#
loop_
_entity.id
_entity.type
_entity.pdbx_description
1 polymer ?
#
loop_
_entity_poly.entity_id
_entity_poly.type
_entity_poly.pdbx_seq_one_letter_code
_entity_poly.pdbx_strand_id
1 'polypeptide(L)'
;MSTAVATRTRTEIAQESAYDPFAAAGNDLGGSSAVYAKFNGNSGEFSYGQSAQEIEAEERLVADVANARRGWICWKDEEVVDEIMVPILQGPPPGKHELTDHGPYEKHADGTQDGWSEQFAIDLRPLGADHAGVQIVYKTTTKSALRPLGDLLKDYGRQYKNHPGELPVVEFTKGSYMPKEKKHGKKHYPIFKIVDWMSEEDLIAQYGDGRTVSESDSNSNLIEEEKPKSAPRETKAIEQQAAPAAEPEVDDEEAALMRQLEEARARKAAAAEQAAAATEAPPAETTTKPVPAERTTRRRSF
;
A
#
# COMPACT_ATOMS: atom_id res chain seq x y z
N MET A 1 -22.68 69.01 -20.62
CA MET A 1 -23.00 68.04 -19.55
C MET A 1 -22.06 66.86 -19.73
N SER A 2 -21.35 66.50 -18.66
CA SER A 2 -20.10 65.73 -18.66
C SER A 2 -20.34 64.23 -18.88
N THR A 3 -19.64 63.62 -19.83
CA THR A 3 -19.63 62.17 -20.06
C THR A 3 -18.48 61.57 -19.26
N ALA A 4 -18.78 60.92 -18.14
CA ALA A 4 -17.78 60.21 -17.35
C ALA A 4 -17.44 58.87 -18.04
N VAL A 5 -16.24 58.76 -18.58
CA VAL A 5 -15.65 57.49 -19.05
C VAL A 5 -15.13 56.76 -17.81
N ALA A 6 -15.81 55.68 -17.42
CA ALA A 6 -15.33 54.80 -16.37
C ALA A 6 -14.19 53.93 -16.93
N THR A 7 -12.96 54.28 -16.62
CA THR A 7 -11.78 53.45 -16.83
C THR A 7 -11.95 52.17 -15.99
N ARG A 8 -12.27 51.04 -16.63
CA ARG A 8 -12.17 49.73 -15.98
C ARG A 8 -10.69 49.42 -15.81
N THR A 9 -10.20 49.53 -14.59
CA THR A 9 -8.90 49.03 -14.18
C THR A 9 -8.91 47.52 -14.37
N ARG A 10 -8.21 47.04 -15.40
CA ARG A 10 -7.98 45.63 -15.67
C ARG A 10 -7.00 45.14 -14.60
N THR A 11 -7.49 44.39 -13.62
CA THR A 11 -6.62 43.69 -12.66
C THR A 11 -5.96 42.54 -13.41
N GLU A 12 -4.75 42.77 -13.92
CA GLU A 12 -3.87 41.69 -14.36
C GLU A 12 -3.36 40.97 -13.11
N ILE A 13 -3.89 39.78 -12.84
CA ILE A 13 -3.21 38.77 -12.03
C ILE A 13 -3.06 37.55 -12.94
N ALA A 14 -2.04 37.61 -13.79
CA ALA A 14 -1.42 36.42 -14.33
C ALA A 14 -0.02 36.38 -13.73
N GLN A 15 0.08 35.88 -12.49
CA GLN A 15 1.38 35.49 -11.97
C GLN A 15 1.67 34.07 -12.45
N GLU A 16 2.68 33.97 -13.30
CA GLU A 16 3.34 32.77 -13.78
C GLU A 16 4.18 32.13 -12.66
N SER A 17 3.54 31.83 -11.53
CA SER A 17 4.10 30.98 -10.48
C SER A 17 3.18 29.80 -10.30
N ALA A 18 3.75 28.60 -10.24
CA ALA A 18 3.06 27.33 -9.98
C ALA A 18 2.26 27.28 -8.65
N TYR A 19 2.20 28.39 -7.92
CA TYR A 19 1.42 28.59 -6.71
C TYR A 19 0.07 29.21 -7.07
N ASP A 20 -0.99 28.39 -7.02
CA ASP A 20 -2.36 28.85 -7.09
C ASP A 20 -2.86 29.16 -5.65
N PRO A 21 -2.98 30.45 -5.28
CA PRO A 21 -3.41 30.84 -3.94
C PRO A 21 -4.86 30.44 -3.65
N PHE A 22 -5.69 30.22 -4.68
CA PHE A 22 -7.10 29.84 -4.52
C PHE A 22 -7.22 28.33 -4.27
N ALA A 23 -6.44 27.51 -4.96
CA ALA A 23 -6.36 26.07 -4.68
C ALA A 23 -5.78 25.80 -3.29
N ALA A 24 -4.75 26.54 -2.88
CA ALA A 24 -4.19 26.47 -1.53
C ALA A 24 -5.25 26.84 -0.47
N ALA A 25 -5.95 27.97 -0.64
CA ALA A 25 -7.03 28.37 0.26
C ALA A 25 -8.21 27.37 0.27
N GLY A 26 -8.53 26.74 -0.86
CA GLY A 26 -9.56 25.69 -0.95
C GLY A 26 -9.18 24.44 -0.15
N ASN A 27 -7.93 24.00 -0.28
CA ASN A 27 -7.37 22.89 0.50
C ASN A 27 -7.39 23.19 2.01
N ASP A 28 -7.03 24.42 2.40
CA ASP A 28 -7.05 24.87 3.81
C ASP A 28 -8.47 24.95 4.40
N LEU A 29 -9.48 25.18 3.56
CA LEU A 29 -10.91 25.20 3.94
C LEU A 29 -11.57 23.80 3.93
N GLY A 30 -10.80 22.73 3.79
CA GLY A 30 -11.29 21.35 3.78
C GLY A 30 -11.86 20.89 2.43
N GLY A 31 -11.80 21.74 1.42
CA GLY A 31 -12.01 21.36 0.02
C GLY A 31 -10.71 20.81 -0.55
N SER A 32 -10.33 19.58 -0.19
CA SER A 32 -9.24 18.94 -0.92
C SER A 32 -9.69 18.74 -2.36
N SER A 33 -9.10 19.49 -3.29
CA SER A 33 -9.31 19.28 -4.73
C SER A 33 -8.63 18.00 -5.24
N ALA A 34 -8.05 17.21 -4.34
CA ALA A 34 -7.34 15.99 -4.68
C ALA A 34 -8.34 14.85 -4.94
N VAL A 35 -8.20 14.21 -6.09
CA VAL A 35 -8.92 13.00 -6.42
C VAL A 35 -8.25 11.83 -5.69
N TYR A 36 -8.93 11.18 -4.76
CA TYR A 36 -8.34 10.07 -4.01
C TYR A 36 -8.54 8.74 -4.72
N ALA A 37 -7.52 7.89 -4.64
CA ALA A 37 -7.55 6.52 -5.12
C ALA A 37 -7.63 5.54 -3.94
N LYS A 38 -8.35 4.43 -4.13
CA LYS A 38 -8.55 3.36 -3.15
C LYS A 38 -8.28 2.01 -3.79
N PHE A 39 -7.50 1.19 -3.11
CA PHE A 39 -7.30 -0.22 -3.49
C PHE A 39 -8.09 -1.12 -2.54
N ASN A 40 -8.95 -1.97 -3.07
CA ASN A 40 -9.74 -2.91 -2.29
C ASN A 40 -8.97 -4.23 -2.12
N GLY A 41 -8.48 -4.50 -0.90
CA GLY A 41 -7.75 -5.73 -0.60
C GLY A 41 -8.56 -7.03 -0.70
N ASN A 42 -9.89 -6.96 -0.80
CA ASN A 42 -10.78 -8.13 -0.95
C ASN A 42 -11.02 -8.48 -2.42
N SER A 43 -11.31 -7.49 -3.28
CA SER A 43 -11.57 -7.70 -4.72
C SER A 43 -10.33 -7.54 -5.60
N GLY A 44 -9.32 -6.81 -5.11
CA GLY A 44 -8.16 -6.39 -5.89
C GLY A 44 -8.45 -5.29 -6.91
N GLU A 45 -9.59 -4.61 -6.77
CA GLU A 45 -9.98 -3.44 -7.56
C GLU A 45 -9.18 -2.21 -7.12
N PHE A 46 -8.73 -1.41 -8.08
CA PHE A 46 -8.11 -0.12 -7.83
C PHE A 46 -8.96 0.93 -8.51
N SER A 47 -9.57 1.84 -7.74
CA SER A 47 -10.46 2.87 -8.29
C SER A 47 -10.20 4.23 -7.67
N TYR A 48 -10.66 5.29 -8.31
CA TYR A 48 -10.49 6.66 -7.82
C TYR A 48 -11.73 7.53 -8.03
N GLY A 49 -11.75 8.65 -7.30
CA GLY A 49 -12.81 9.65 -7.42
C GLY A 49 -14.16 9.18 -6.87
N GLN A 50 -15.18 10.02 -7.02
CA GLN A 50 -16.52 9.73 -6.50
C GLN A 50 -17.26 8.69 -7.35
N SER A 51 -16.98 8.68 -8.65
CA SER A 51 -17.56 7.73 -9.60
C SER A 51 -16.92 6.35 -9.56
N ALA A 52 -15.96 6.12 -8.65
CA ALA A 52 -15.18 4.87 -8.54
C ALA A 52 -14.63 4.41 -9.90
N GLN A 53 -14.00 5.33 -10.63
CA GLN A 53 -13.39 5.02 -11.92
C GLN A 53 -12.29 3.98 -11.69
N GLU A 54 -12.42 2.80 -12.28
CA GLU A 54 -11.48 1.69 -12.12
C GLU A 54 -10.23 1.90 -12.98
N ILE A 55 -9.07 1.62 -12.40
CA ILE A 55 -7.76 1.50 -13.05
C ILE A 55 -7.54 0.01 -13.29
N GLU A 56 -7.45 -0.38 -14.55
CA GLU A 56 -7.33 -1.79 -14.91
C GLU A 56 -5.93 -2.34 -14.62
N ALA A 57 -5.85 -3.64 -14.36
CA ALA A 57 -4.55 -4.29 -14.27
C ALA A 57 -3.82 -4.19 -15.62
N GLU A 58 -2.49 -4.08 -15.57
CA GLU A 58 -1.58 -3.83 -16.69
C GLU A 58 -1.62 -2.40 -17.26
N GLU A 59 -2.44 -1.52 -16.67
CA GLU A 59 -2.43 -0.11 -17.02
C GLU A 59 -1.17 0.60 -16.52
N ARG A 60 -0.73 1.60 -17.29
CA ARG A 60 0.43 2.43 -16.96
C ARG A 60 0.00 3.68 -16.18
N LEU A 61 0.75 3.97 -15.13
CA LEU A 61 0.60 5.13 -14.29
C LEU A 61 1.93 5.87 -14.25
N VAL A 62 1.95 7.20 -14.23
CA VAL A 62 3.13 7.95 -13.79
C VAL A 62 3.07 8.08 -12.27
N ALA A 63 4.17 7.77 -11.58
CA ALA A 63 4.24 7.89 -10.12
C ALA A 63 5.18 9.02 -9.71
N ASP A 64 4.66 9.99 -8.94
CA ASP A 64 5.49 11.04 -8.34
C ASP A 64 6.13 10.53 -7.04
N VAL A 65 7.19 9.75 -7.21
CA VAL A 65 7.94 9.15 -6.11
C VAL A 65 8.75 10.21 -5.34
N ALA A 66 9.14 11.30 -5.98
CA ALA A 66 9.94 12.36 -5.36
C ALA A 66 9.14 13.13 -4.30
N ASN A 67 7.84 13.35 -4.54
CA ASN A 67 6.93 13.99 -3.59
C ASN A 67 6.14 12.98 -2.73
N ALA A 68 6.51 11.70 -2.76
CA ALA A 68 5.88 10.71 -1.89
C ALA A 68 6.12 11.06 -0.40
N ARG A 69 5.10 10.77 0.41
CA ARG A 69 5.04 11.12 1.83
C ARG A 69 4.87 9.86 2.66
N ARG A 70 5.49 9.83 3.82
CA ARG A 70 5.33 8.75 4.80
C ARG A 70 5.16 9.32 6.20
N GLY A 71 4.50 8.57 7.06
CA GLY A 71 4.34 8.97 8.44
C GLY A 71 3.36 8.12 9.19
N TRP A 72 2.51 8.76 9.96
CA TRP A 72 1.67 8.14 10.96
C TRP A 72 0.26 8.69 10.91
N ILE A 73 -0.71 7.81 11.13
CA ILE A 73 -2.11 8.18 11.33
C ILE A 73 -2.61 7.51 12.60
N CYS A 74 -3.26 8.29 13.46
CA CYS A 74 -3.81 7.82 14.72
C CYS A 74 -5.32 7.63 14.57
N TRP A 75 -5.78 6.41 14.80
CA TRP A 75 -7.20 6.06 14.82
C TRP A 75 -7.67 5.93 16.26
N LYS A 76 -8.87 6.42 16.55
CA LYS A 76 -9.54 6.23 17.84
C LYS A 76 -11.04 6.27 17.63
N ASP A 77 -11.77 5.29 18.16
CA ASP A 77 -13.23 5.23 18.07
C ASP A 77 -13.73 5.37 16.61
N GLU A 78 -13.05 4.70 15.67
CA GLU A 78 -13.30 4.75 14.21
C GLU A 78 -13.00 6.11 13.53
N GLU A 79 -12.48 7.09 14.26
CA GLU A 79 -12.13 8.41 13.75
C GLU A 79 -10.61 8.64 13.67
N VAL A 80 -10.20 9.52 12.74
CA VAL A 80 -8.81 9.99 12.66
C VAL A 80 -8.61 11.14 13.63
N VAL A 81 -7.80 10.92 14.67
CA VAL A 81 -7.54 11.95 15.70
C VAL A 81 -6.26 12.74 15.46
N ASP A 82 -5.32 12.18 14.70
CA ASP A 82 -4.08 12.85 14.32
C ASP A 82 -3.49 12.22 13.05
N GLU A 83 -2.82 13.02 12.22
CA GLU A 83 -2.14 12.59 10.99
C GLU A 83 -0.84 13.40 10.83
N ILE A 84 0.29 12.70 10.74
CA ILE A 84 1.62 13.30 10.54
C ILE A 84 2.19 12.68 9.28
N MET A 85 2.37 13.49 8.25
CA MET A 85 2.96 13.05 6.97
C MET A 85 4.17 13.90 6.63
N VAL A 86 5.29 13.24 6.39
CA VAL A 86 6.57 13.89 6.07
C VAL A 86 7.01 13.46 4.67
N PRO A 87 7.40 14.41 3.78
CA PRO A 87 7.99 14.07 2.49
C PRO A 87 9.23 13.19 2.65
N ILE A 88 9.37 12.15 1.83
CA ILE A 88 10.49 11.19 1.95
C ILE A 88 11.86 11.90 1.84
N LEU A 89 11.95 12.93 1.00
CA LEU A 89 13.16 13.73 0.81
C LEU A 89 13.58 14.52 2.06
N GLN A 90 12.66 14.78 3.00
CA GLN A 90 12.97 15.45 4.26
C GLN A 90 13.48 14.50 5.35
N GLY A 91 13.40 13.19 5.12
CA GLY A 91 13.94 12.16 6.02
C GLY A 91 12.88 11.22 6.62
N PRO A 92 13.20 10.52 7.72
CA PRO A 92 12.23 9.71 8.44
C PRO A 92 11.22 10.57 9.20
N PRO A 93 9.95 10.12 9.30
CA PRO A 93 9.00 10.75 10.22
C PRO A 93 9.49 10.58 11.67
N PRO A 94 8.93 11.38 12.61
CA PRO A 94 9.21 11.21 14.04
C PRO A 94 9.04 9.76 14.50
N GLY A 95 9.83 9.35 15.48
CA GLY A 95 9.70 8.01 16.04
C GLY A 95 8.34 7.83 16.70
N LYS A 96 7.73 6.64 16.64
CA LYS A 96 6.42 6.37 17.27
C LYS A 96 6.34 6.78 18.75
N HIS A 97 7.47 6.74 19.46
CA HIS A 97 7.59 7.10 20.88
C HIS A 97 7.59 8.62 21.14
N GLU A 98 7.81 9.43 20.11
CA GLU A 98 7.79 10.90 20.16
C GLU A 98 6.38 11.46 19.87
N LEU A 99 5.46 10.59 19.42
CA LEU A 99 4.09 10.96 19.08
C LEU A 99 3.25 11.11 20.34
N THR A 100 2.29 12.03 20.29
CA THR A 100 1.30 12.22 21.34
C THR A 100 0.52 10.93 21.56
N ASP A 101 0.34 10.53 22.82
CA ASP A 101 -0.51 9.39 23.16
C ASP A 101 -1.98 9.84 23.26
N HIS A 102 -2.82 9.30 22.39
CA HIS A 102 -4.26 9.58 22.34
C HIS A 102 -5.09 8.51 23.07
N GLY A 103 -4.43 7.59 23.77
CA GLY A 103 -5.07 6.51 24.51
C GLY A 103 -6.11 6.99 25.56
N PRO A 104 -6.92 6.07 26.10
CA PRO A 104 -6.89 4.62 25.87
C PRO A 104 -7.35 4.22 24.46
N TYR A 105 -6.81 3.10 23.96
CA TYR A 105 -7.12 2.53 22.64
C TYR A 105 -7.99 1.28 22.80
N GLU A 106 -9.01 1.16 21.96
CA GLU A 106 -9.88 -0.01 21.94
C GLU A 106 -9.35 -1.11 21.00
N LYS A 107 -9.74 -2.35 21.30
CA LYS A 107 -9.53 -3.51 20.42
C LYS A 107 -10.87 -3.92 19.88
N HIS A 108 -10.97 -3.96 18.56
CA HIS A 108 -12.20 -4.26 17.87
C HIS A 108 -12.42 -5.77 17.75
N ALA A 109 -13.67 -6.16 17.51
CA ALA A 109 -14.07 -7.56 17.39
C ALA A 109 -13.42 -8.27 16.18
N ASP A 110 -12.97 -7.51 15.18
CA ASP A 110 -12.27 -7.99 13.99
C ASP A 110 -10.76 -8.18 14.22
N GLY A 111 -10.27 -7.90 15.44
CA GLY A 111 -8.86 -8.00 15.80
C GLY A 111 -8.02 -6.79 15.43
N THR A 112 -8.61 -5.75 14.84
CA THR A 112 -7.95 -4.44 14.67
C THR A 112 -7.86 -3.72 16.02
N GLN A 113 -6.92 -2.79 16.11
CA GLN A 113 -6.67 -2.02 17.32
C GLN A 113 -6.47 -0.57 16.96
N ASP A 114 -7.06 0.31 17.76
CA ASP A 114 -6.85 1.75 17.68
C ASP A 114 -5.39 2.15 17.96
N GLY A 115 -5.08 3.38 17.57
CA GLY A 115 -3.82 4.06 17.78
C GLY A 115 -3.02 4.27 16.50
N TRP A 116 -1.74 4.54 16.70
CA TRP A 116 -0.82 4.92 15.62
C TRP A 116 -0.50 3.75 14.67
N SER A 117 -0.84 3.97 13.39
CA SER A 117 -0.50 3.11 12.26
C SER A 117 0.41 3.85 11.28
N GLU A 118 1.33 3.12 10.64
CA GLU A 118 2.15 3.67 9.55
C GLU A 118 1.27 4.00 8.34
N GLN A 119 1.58 5.12 7.68
CA GLN A 119 0.86 5.57 6.49
C GLN A 119 1.83 5.98 5.39
N PHE A 120 1.42 5.73 4.15
CA PHE A 120 2.12 6.17 2.95
C PHE A 120 1.15 6.89 2.01
N ALA A 121 1.64 7.93 1.34
CA ALA A 121 0.91 8.65 0.31
C ALA A 121 1.81 8.89 -0.91
N ILE A 122 1.26 8.66 -2.10
CA ILE A 122 1.91 8.94 -3.37
C ILE A 122 0.90 9.49 -4.36
N ASP A 123 1.37 10.40 -5.20
CA ASP A 123 0.58 10.98 -6.27
C ASP A 123 0.83 10.16 -7.55
N LEU A 124 -0.23 9.77 -8.23
CA LEU A 124 -0.22 8.95 -9.43
C LEU A 124 -0.99 9.66 -10.55
N ARG A 125 -0.65 9.36 -11.80
CA ARG A 125 -1.42 9.79 -12.98
C ARG A 125 -1.65 8.61 -13.91
N PRO A 126 -2.89 8.08 -14.01
CA PRO A 126 -3.19 7.01 -14.95
C PRO A 126 -3.12 7.49 -16.39
N LEU A 127 -2.44 6.72 -17.24
CA LEU A 127 -2.20 7.04 -18.64
C LEU A 127 -3.17 6.33 -19.59
N GLY A 128 -4.09 5.52 -19.07
CA GLY A 128 -5.15 4.93 -19.89
C GLY A 128 -6.02 6.00 -20.54
N ALA A 129 -6.54 5.68 -21.72
CA ALA A 129 -7.33 6.60 -22.54
C ALA A 129 -8.56 7.17 -21.79
N ASP A 130 -9.10 6.42 -20.84
CA ASP A 130 -10.30 6.77 -20.07
C ASP A 130 -10.01 7.70 -18.88
N HIS A 131 -8.74 7.94 -18.55
CA HIS A 131 -8.34 8.70 -17.34
C HIS A 131 -7.74 10.07 -17.64
N ALA A 132 -7.28 10.28 -18.88
CA ALA A 132 -6.72 11.54 -19.36
C ALA A 132 -5.64 12.14 -18.43
N GLY A 133 -4.80 11.31 -17.81
CA GLY A 133 -3.70 11.79 -16.96
C GLY A 133 -4.11 12.50 -15.67
N VAL A 134 -5.35 12.30 -15.19
CA VAL A 134 -5.82 12.93 -13.95
C VAL A 134 -4.88 12.64 -12.77
N GLN A 135 -4.56 13.67 -11.98
CA GLN A 135 -3.73 13.49 -10.79
C GLN A 135 -4.56 12.93 -9.65
N ILE A 136 -4.18 11.74 -9.19
CA ILE A 136 -4.83 11.03 -8.09
C ILE A 136 -3.86 10.84 -6.93
N VAL A 137 -4.37 10.86 -5.70
CA VAL A 137 -3.58 10.61 -4.49
C VAL A 137 -3.95 9.23 -3.94
N TYR A 138 -2.98 8.33 -3.90
CA TYR A 138 -3.13 7.02 -3.27
C TYR A 138 -2.55 7.04 -1.85
N LYS A 139 -3.43 6.93 -0.84
CA LYS A 139 -3.05 6.80 0.58
C LYS A 139 -3.33 5.39 1.08
N THR A 140 -2.42 4.82 1.89
CA THR A 140 -2.65 3.50 2.48
C THR A 140 -1.94 3.32 3.81
N THR A 141 -2.55 2.53 4.70
CA THR A 141 -2.02 2.07 5.99
C THR A 141 -1.85 0.55 6.04
N THR A 142 -2.32 -0.14 5.00
CA THR A 142 -2.37 -1.61 5.00
C THR A 142 -1.01 -2.19 4.68
N LYS A 143 -0.53 -3.13 5.52
CA LYS A 143 0.80 -3.76 5.33
C LYS A 143 0.96 -4.43 3.97
N SER A 144 -0.12 -4.97 3.42
CA SER A 144 -0.14 -5.61 2.10
C SER A 144 0.12 -4.63 0.96
N ALA A 145 -0.29 -3.35 1.09
CA ALA A 145 0.00 -2.31 0.11
C ALA A 145 1.31 -1.54 0.40
N LEU A 146 1.65 -1.36 1.68
CA LEU A 146 2.90 -0.69 2.08
C LEU A 146 4.15 -1.40 1.58
N ARG A 147 4.14 -2.75 1.54
CA ARG A 147 5.30 -3.53 1.10
C ARG A 147 5.62 -3.34 -0.40
N PRO A 148 4.67 -3.49 -1.34
CA PRO A 148 4.88 -3.15 -2.74
C PRO A 148 5.30 -1.70 -2.98
N LEU A 149 4.75 -0.73 -2.24
CA LEU A 149 5.21 0.66 -2.31
C LEU A 149 6.66 0.81 -1.83
N GLY A 150 7.06 0.07 -0.79
CA GLY A 150 8.44 -0.01 -0.35
C GLY A 150 9.37 -0.63 -1.40
N ASP A 151 8.89 -1.56 -2.21
CA ASP A 151 9.64 -2.14 -3.32
C ASP A 151 9.77 -1.14 -4.49
N LEU A 152 8.70 -0.40 -4.83
CA LEU A 152 8.74 0.73 -5.77
C LEU A 152 9.80 1.77 -5.36
N LEU A 153 9.85 2.15 -4.08
CA LEU A 153 10.86 3.11 -3.58
C LEU A 153 12.29 2.59 -3.74
N LYS A 154 12.53 1.29 -3.52
CA LYS A 154 13.85 0.69 -3.70
C LYS A 154 14.24 0.69 -5.18
N ASP A 155 13.30 0.35 -6.05
CA ASP A 155 13.54 0.28 -7.49
C ASP A 155 13.78 1.68 -8.08
N TYR A 156 13.00 2.67 -7.65
CA TYR A 156 13.24 4.07 -7.96
C TYR A 156 14.61 4.54 -7.44
N GLY A 157 14.93 4.24 -6.18
CA GLY A 157 16.19 4.61 -5.54
C GLY A 157 17.45 4.08 -6.25
N ARG A 158 17.33 2.96 -7.00
CA ARG A 158 18.42 2.40 -7.82
C ARG A 158 18.62 3.12 -9.15
N GLN A 159 17.57 3.73 -9.68
CA GLN A 159 17.52 4.20 -11.07
C GLN A 159 17.45 5.72 -11.20
N TYR A 160 16.85 6.44 -10.24
CA TYR A 160 16.53 7.88 -10.36
C TYR A 160 17.72 8.77 -10.72
N LYS A 161 18.95 8.39 -10.32
CA LYS A 161 20.16 9.16 -10.63
C LYS A 161 20.49 9.18 -12.12
N ASN A 162 20.04 8.17 -12.87
CA ASN A 162 20.22 8.07 -14.32
C ASN A 162 19.08 8.77 -15.09
N HIS A 163 18.03 9.20 -14.38
CA HIS A 163 16.79 9.76 -14.93
C HIS A 163 16.48 11.12 -14.26
N PRO A 164 17.37 12.13 -14.36
CA PRO A 164 17.19 13.40 -13.67
C PRO A 164 16.01 14.18 -14.25
N GLY A 165 15.05 14.55 -13.41
CA GLY A 165 13.86 15.30 -13.83
C GLY A 165 12.80 14.46 -14.54
N GLU A 166 12.99 13.15 -14.62
CA GLU A 166 12.00 12.22 -15.16
C GLU A 166 11.22 11.54 -14.03
N LEU A 167 9.95 11.26 -14.30
CA LEU A 167 9.04 10.53 -13.44
C LEU A 167 8.97 9.07 -13.91
N PRO A 168 8.98 8.09 -13.00
CA PRO A 168 8.84 6.69 -13.37
C PRO A 168 7.42 6.41 -13.86
N VAL A 169 7.33 5.78 -15.03
CA VAL A 169 6.12 5.14 -15.53
C VAL A 169 6.08 3.74 -14.95
N VAL A 170 5.05 3.45 -14.17
CA VAL A 170 4.82 2.17 -13.52
C VAL A 170 3.66 1.44 -14.17
N GLU A 171 3.80 0.14 -14.35
CA GLU A 171 2.70 -0.76 -14.69
C GLU A 171 2.05 -1.23 -13.39
N PHE A 172 0.73 -1.01 -13.27
CA PHE A 172 -0.06 -1.49 -12.16
C PHE A 172 -0.45 -2.95 -12.40
N THR A 173 -0.17 -3.82 -11.44
CA THR A 173 -0.68 -5.20 -11.44
C THR A 173 -1.18 -5.55 -10.04
N LYS A 174 -1.92 -6.65 -9.92
CA LYS A 174 -2.40 -7.12 -8.60
C LYS A 174 -1.82 -8.49 -8.26
N GLY A 175 -1.19 -8.56 -7.11
CA GLY A 175 -0.80 -9.81 -6.48
C GLY A 175 -1.93 -10.36 -5.62
N SER A 176 -1.81 -11.63 -5.21
CA SER A 176 -2.73 -12.21 -4.24
C SER A 176 -2.06 -13.22 -3.32
N TYR A 177 -2.62 -13.40 -2.14
CA TYR A 177 -2.20 -14.42 -1.17
C TYR A 177 -3.39 -14.93 -0.36
N MET A 178 -3.23 -16.13 0.22
CA MET A 178 -4.20 -16.67 1.18
C MET A 178 -3.67 -16.41 2.60
N PRO A 179 -4.38 -15.63 3.43
CA PRO A 179 -4.05 -15.50 4.85
C PRO A 179 -4.03 -16.86 5.53
N LYS A 180 -3.20 -17.01 6.57
CA LYS A 180 -3.10 -18.24 7.36
C LYS A 180 -4.46 -18.68 7.91
N GLU A 181 -5.28 -17.70 8.27
CA GLU A 181 -6.65 -17.89 8.69
C GLU A 181 -7.58 -17.89 7.46
N LYS A 182 -7.93 -19.09 7.00
CA LYS A 182 -8.74 -19.31 5.78
C LYS A 182 -10.09 -18.57 5.77
N LYS A 183 -10.59 -18.15 6.94
CA LYS A 183 -11.86 -17.42 7.10
C LYS A 183 -11.88 -16.07 6.35
N HIS A 184 -10.72 -15.46 6.13
CA HIS A 184 -10.64 -14.11 5.53
C HIS A 184 -10.58 -14.11 4.00
N GLY A 185 -10.66 -15.28 3.35
CA GLY A 185 -10.64 -15.40 1.90
C GLY A 185 -9.30 -14.99 1.26
N LYS A 186 -9.25 -15.01 -0.07
CA LYS A 186 -8.10 -14.54 -0.84
C LYS A 186 -7.96 -13.03 -0.68
N LYS A 187 -6.74 -12.56 -0.40
CA LYS A 187 -6.42 -11.13 -0.30
C LYS A 187 -5.57 -10.70 -1.47
N HIS A 188 -5.78 -9.46 -1.89
CA HIS A 188 -5.07 -8.83 -2.99
C HIS A 188 -4.18 -7.69 -2.49
N TYR A 189 -3.15 -7.36 -3.28
CA TYR A 189 -2.28 -6.22 -3.04
C TYR A 189 -1.86 -5.59 -4.37
N PRO A 190 -1.68 -4.25 -4.41
CA PRO A 190 -1.23 -3.58 -5.62
C PRO A 190 0.27 -3.82 -5.81
N ILE A 191 0.72 -3.96 -7.04
CA ILE A 191 2.13 -4.06 -7.41
C ILE A 191 2.40 -2.96 -8.43
N PHE A 192 3.44 -2.17 -8.19
CA PHE A 192 3.88 -1.10 -9.07
C PHE A 192 5.26 -1.43 -9.59
N LYS A 193 5.36 -1.78 -10.87
CA LYS A 193 6.64 -2.11 -11.51
C LYS A 193 7.05 -0.98 -12.43
N ILE A 194 8.24 -0.40 -12.22
CA ILE A 194 8.78 0.61 -13.13
C ILE A 194 9.06 -0.05 -14.49
N VAL A 195 8.44 0.45 -15.54
CA VAL A 195 8.57 -0.05 -16.93
C VAL A 195 9.18 0.97 -17.87
N ASP A 196 9.04 2.26 -17.58
CA ASP A 196 9.56 3.35 -18.41
C ASP A 196 9.78 4.62 -17.57
N TRP A 197 10.28 5.69 -18.19
CA TRP A 197 10.48 7.01 -17.60
C TRP A 197 9.96 8.10 -18.53
N MET A 198 9.39 9.17 -17.97
CA MET A 198 8.78 10.24 -18.74
C MET A 198 9.07 11.59 -18.09
N SER A 199 9.41 12.61 -18.88
CA SER A 199 9.57 13.97 -18.37
C SER A 199 8.21 14.56 -17.98
N GLU A 200 8.20 15.50 -17.03
CA GLU A 200 6.96 16.21 -16.67
C GLU A 200 6.41 17.02 -17.86
N GLU A 201 7.30 17.56 -18.70
CA GLU A 201 6.91 18.29 -19.91
C GLU A 201 6.18 17.40 -20.91
N ASP A 202 6.69 16.19 -21.18
CA ASP A 202 6.04 15.23 -22.07
C ASP A 202 4.71 14.74 -21.51
N LEU A 203 4.65 14.50 -20.20
CA LEU A 203 3.43 14.11 -19.50
C LEU A 203 2.33 15.17 -19.67
N ILE A 204 2.68 16.45 -19.48
CA ILE A 204 1.73 17.55 -19.65
C ILE A 204 1.36 17.74 -21.12
N ALA A 205 2.33 17.63 -22.03
CA ALA A 205 2.06 17.78 -23.47
C ALA A 205 1.11 16.70 -24.00
N GLN A 206 1.21 15.47 -23.49
CA GLN A 206 0.43 14.34 -23.97
C GLN A 206 -0.90 14.16 -23.22
N TYR A 207 -0.94 14.38 -21.91
CA TYR A 207 -2.10 14.07 -21.06
C TYR A 207 -2.66 15.29 -20.31
N GLY A 208 -2.03 16.46 -20.41
CA GLY A 208 -2.44 17.66 -19.68
C GLY A 208 -1.86 17.75 -18.27
N ASP A 209 -2.19 18.83 -17.57
CA ASP A 209 -1.63 19.15 -16.24
C ASP A 209 -2.26 18.34 -15.09
N GLY A 210 -3.21 17.45 -15.40
CA GLY A 210 -3.86 16.57 -14.44
C GLY A 210 -4.88 17.26 -13.52
N ARG A 211 -5.20 18.55 -13.75
CA ARG A 211 -6.16 19.33 -12.92
C ARG A 211 -7.62 19.22 -13.37
N THR A 212 -7.87 18.67 -14.55
CA THR A 212 -9.24 18.49 -15.07
C THR A 212 -9.94 17.33 -14.37
N VAL A 213 -10.65 17.65 -13.29
CA VAL A 213 -11.81 16.89 -12.83
C VAL A 213 -13.04 17.42 -13.58
N SER A 214 -13.85 16.55 -14.17
CA SER A 214 -15.15 16.98 -14.71
C SER A 214 -15.98 17.61 -13.60
N GLU A 215 -16.68 18.72 -13.90
CA GLU A 215 -17.43 19.58 -12.97
C GLU A 215 -18.55 18.89 -12.13
N SER A 216 -18.70 17.56 -12.20
CA SER A 216 -19.74 16.80 -11.47
C SER A 216 -19.39 16.44 -10.02
N ASP A 217 -18.13 16.49 -9.63
CA ASP A 217 -17.66 15.80 -8.41
C ASP A 217 -17.60 16.76 -7.21
N SER A 218 -18.78 17.13 -6.70
CA SER A 218 -18.91 17.90 -5.47
C SER A 218 -18.67 17.02 -4.23
N ASN A 219 -17.65 17.41 -3.48
CA ASN A 219 -17.03 16.79 -2.31
C ASN A 219 -17.97 16.13 -1.27
N SER A 220 -17.95 14.80 -1.15
CA SER A 220 -18.31 14.08 0.09
C SER A 220 -17.57 12.74 0.18
N ASN A 221 -16.39 12.74 0.80
CA ASN A 221 -15.77 11.53 1.32
C ASN A 221 -15.27 11.78 2.75
N LEU A 222 -16.21 11.79 3.69
CA LEU A 222 -15.96 11.37 5.07
C LEU A 222 -17.00 10.30 5.40
N ILE A 223 -16.56 9.04 5.34
CA ILE A 223 -17.04 7.87 6.07
C ILE A 223 -18.56 7.76 6.26
N GLU A 224 -19.22 6.96 5.41
CA GLU A 224 -20.40 6.19 5.85
C GLU A 224 -20.48 4.87 5.06
N GLU A 225 -19.84 3.81 5.57
CA GLU A 225 -20.16 2.45 5.13
C GLU A 225 -21.54 2.10 5.72
N GLU A 226 -22.61 2.26 4.93
CA GLU A 226 -23.91 1.68 5.25
C GLU A 226 -23.77 0.15 5.33
N LYS A 227 -23.74 -0.38 6.56
CA LYS A 227 -23.95 -1.79 6.84
C LYS A 227 -25.30 -2.22 6.24
N PRO A 228 -25.39 -3.32 5.47
CA PRO A 228 -26.69 -3.84 5.06
C PRO A 228 -27.45 -4.30 6.30
N LYS A 229 -28.53 -3.57 6.62
CA LYS A 229 -29.51 -3.92 7.65
C LYS A 229 -30.11 -5.28 7.31
N SER A 230 -29.88 -6.25 8.19
CA SER A 230 -30.66 -7.48 8.25
C SER A 230 -32.11 -7.13 8.59
N ALA A 231 -33.03 -7.63 7.77
CA ALA A 231 -34.47 -7.54 7.99
C ALA A 231 -35.13 -8.89 7.63
N PRO A 232 -36.29 -9.21 8.22
CA PRO A 232 -36.55 -10.52 8.79
C PRO A 232 -37.14 -11.56 7.83
N ARG A 233 -36.92 -12.80 8.22
CA ARG A 233 -37.44 -14.06 7.66
C ARG A 233 -38.98 -14.05 7.59
N GLU A 234 -39.54 -14.05 6.39
CA GLU A 234 -40.92 -14.48 6.14
C GLU A 234 -40.95 -15.89 5.53
N THR A 235 -41.61 -16.78 6.26
CA THR A 235 -42.03 -18.13 5.90
C THR A 235 -42.96 -18.13 4.70
N LYS A 236 -42.61 -18.88 3.64
CA LYS A 236 -43.59 -19.60 2.82
C LYS A 236 -43.11 -21.02 2.54
N ALA A 237 -43.92 -21.96 2.99
CA ALA A 237 -43.81 -23.37 2.73
C ALA A 237 -43.99 -23.67 1.23
N ILE A 238 -43.10 -24.49 0.67
CA ILE A 238 -43.41 -25.34 -0.48
C ILE A 238 -42.90 -26.74 -0.13
N GLU A 239 -43.84 -27.67 -0.15
CA GLU A 239 -43.67 -29.09 0.13
C GLU A 239 -43.31 -29.83 -1.17
N GLN A 240 -42.26 -30.66 -1.05
CA GLN A 240 -41.94 -31.88 -1.82
C GLN A 240 -41.62 -31.80 -3.33
N GLN A 241 -40.39 -32.18 -3.67
CA GLN A 241 -40.16 -33.46 -4.36
C GLN A 241 -38.74 -33.98 -4.08
N ALA A 242 -38.67 -35.22 -3.61
CA ALA A 242 -37.45 -35.96 -3.33
C ALA A 242 -37.05 -36.84 -4.53
N ALA A 243 -35.79 -36.79 -4.94
CA ALA A 243 -35.06 -37.77 -5.75
C ALA A 243 -33.53 -37.58 -5.51
N PRO A 244 -32.70 -38.61 -5.73
CA PRO A 244 -31.73 -39.08 -4.74
C PRO A 244 -30.36 -38.37 -4.71
N ALA A 245 -29.68 -38.55 -3.59
CA ALA A 245 -28.34 -38.08 -3.28
C ALA A 245 -27.32 -38.49 -4.35
N ALA A 246 -26.67 -37.49 -4.96
CA ALA A 246 -25.38 -37.64 -5.62
C ALA A 246 -24.29 -37.41 -4.58
N GLU A 247 -23.41 -38.39 -4.43
CA GLU A 247 -22.15 -38.26 -3.68
C GLU A 247 -21.32 -37.11 -4.26
N PRO A 248 -20.65 -36.28 -3.43
CA PRO A 248 -19.73 -35.29 -3.97
C PRO A 248 -18.51 -36.01 -4.55
N GLU A 249 -18.40 -36.02 -5.88
CA GLU A 249 -17.14 -36.29 -6.56
C GLU A 249 -16.12 -35.27 -6.07
N VAL A 250 -15.20 -35.75 -5.22
CA VAL A 250 -14.01 -35.01 -4.82
C VAL A 250 -13.15 -34.95 -6.07
N ASP A 251 -13.01 -33.76 -6.63
CA ASP A 251 -12.16 -33.47 -7.79
C ASP A 251 -10.81 -34.17 -7.64
N ASP A 252 -10.44 -35.01 -8.60
CA ASP A 252 -9.24 -35.87 -8.54
C ASP A 252 -7.96 -35.05 -8.27
N GLU A 253 -7.98 -33.76 -8.60
CA GLU A 253 -6.91 -32.79 -8.31
C GLU A 253 -6.78 -32.46 -6.81
N GLU A 254 -7.89 -32.38 -6.06
CA GLU A 254 -7.88 -32.10 -4.62
C GLU A 254 -7.37 -33.31 -3.81
N ALA A 255 -7.74 -34.52 -4.23
CA ALA A 255 -7.21 -35.76 -3.66
C ALA A 255 -5.71 -35.94 -3.95
N ALA A 256 -5.25 -35.54 -5.14
CA ALA A 256 -3.84 -35.56 -5.50
C ALA A 256 -3.02 -34.55 -4.67
N LEU A 257 -3.55 -33.34 -4.45
CA LEU A 257 -2.89 -32.30 -3.65
C LEU A 257 -2.78 -32.70 -2.17
N MET A 258 -3.81 -33.37 -1.64
CA MET A 258 -3.81 -33.90 -0.26
C MET A 258 -2.77 -35.01 -0.07
N ARG A 259 -2.64 -35.94 -1.03
CA ARG A 259 -1.58 -36.97 -0.98
C ARG A 259 -0.18 -36.36 -1.05
N GLN A 260 0.03 -35.34 -1.91
CA GLN A 260 1.31 -34.64 -1.99
C GLN A 260 1.68 -33.92 -0.69
N LEU A 261 0.71 -33.33 0.00
CA LEU A 261 0.90 -32.66 1.30
C LEU A 261 1.22 -33.66 2.42
N GLU A 262 0.59 -34.83 2.42
CA GLU A 262 0.86 -35.90 3.39
C GLU A 262 2.25 -36.52 3.18
N GLU A 263 2.63 -36.79 1.92
CA GLU A 263 3.98 -37.25 1.59
C GLU A 263 5.06 -36.23 1.95
N ALA A 264 4.81 -34.94 1.72
CA ALA A 264 5.72 -33.86 2.12
C ALA A 264 5.87 -33.76 3.64
N ARG A 265 4.77 -33.95 4.40
CA ARG A 265 4.81 -33.99 5.86
C ARG A 265 5.56 -35.21 6.38
N ALA A 266 5.34 -36.38 5.79
CA ALA A 266 6.06 -37.60 6.16
C ALA A 266 7.56 -37.49 5.89
N ARG A 267 7.97 -36.93 4.74
CA ARG A 267 9.38 -36.67 4.43
C ARG A 267 10.02 -35.68 5.41
N LYS A 268 9.29 -34.63 5.78
CA LYS A 268 9.78 -33.64 6.74
C LYS A 268 9.91 -34.22 8.15
N ALA A 269 8.98 -35.08 8.57
CA ALA A 269 9.06 -35.78 9.85
C ALA A 269 10.24 -36.77 9.89
N ALA A 270 10.43 -37.57 8.83
CA ALA A 270 11.56 -38.50 8.73
C ALA A 270 12.92 -37.77 8.70
N ALA A 271 13.02 -36.64 8.01
CA ALA A 271 14.24 -35.82 8.00
C ALA A 271 14.53 -35.21 9.39
N ALA A 272 13.49 -34.82 10.14
CA ALA A 272 13.65 -34.32 11.51
C ALA A 272 14.09 -35.42 12.48
N GLU A 273 13.57 -36.65 12.31
CA GLU A 273 13.94 -37.81 13.13
C GLU A 273 15.38 -38.27 12.85
N GLN A 274 15.81 -38.26 11.59
CA GLN A 274 17.21 -38.53 11.22
C GLN A 274 18.18 -37.46 11.73
N ALA A 275 17.76 -36.19 11.73
CA ALA A 275 18.55 -35.10 12.31
C ALA A 275 18.67 -35.21 13.84
N ALA A 276 17.62 -35.68 14.52
CA ALA A 276 17.63 -35.94 15.95
C ALA A 276 18.59 -37.10 16.30
N ALA A 277 18.55 -38.20 15.53
CA ALA A 277 19.41 -39.36 15.75
C ALA A 277 20.91 -39.08 15.51
N ALA A 278 21.25 -38.15 14.61
CA ALA A 278 22.64 -37.75 14.34
C ALA A 278 23.27 -36.90 15.47
N THR A 279 22.47 -36.41 16.42
CA THR A 279 22.93 -35.55 17.52
C THR A 279 23.29 -36.35 18.79
N GLU A 280 23.04 -37.66 18.81
CA GLU A 280 23.21 -38.54 19.98
C GLU A 280 24.42 -39.48 19.89
N ALA A 281 25.47 -39.10 19.13
CA ALA A 281 26.75 -39.80 19.15
C ALA A 281 27.65 -39.23 20.29
N PRO A 282 28.19 -40.07 21.21
CA PRO A 282 28.95 -39.58 22.35
C PRO A 282 30.30 -38.97 21.93
N PRO A 283 30.78 -37.92 22.63
CA PRO A 283 32.04 -37.28 22.29
C PRO A 283 33.22 -38.21 22.58
N ALA A 284 34.08 -38.38 21.57
CA ALA A 284 35.35 -39.09 21.70
C ALA A 284 36.28 -38.40 22.72
N GLU A 285 36.96 -39.23 23.51
CA GLU A 285 37.85 -38.89 24.60
C GLU A 285 38.93 -37.85 24.23
N THR A 286 39.01 -36.80 25.04
CA THR A 286 40.11 -35.83 25.06
C THR A 286 41.40 -36.48 25.55
N THR A 287 42.36 -36.69 24.64
CA THR A 287 43.75 -37.00 24.99
C THR A 287 44.54 -35.70 25.14
N THR A 288 44.91 -35.41 26.39
CA THR A 288 45.87 -34.40 26.83
C THR A 288 47.19 -34.43 26.06
N LYS A 289 47.64 -33.27 25.56
CA LYS A 289 49.04 -33.04 25.13
C LYS A 289 49.66 -31.89 25.94
N PRO A 290 50.93 -32.01 26.35
CA PRO A 290 51.51 -31.18 27.40
C PRO A 290 52.04 -29.83 26.91
N VAL A 291 52.05 -28.89 27.85
CA VAL A 291 52.66 -27.55 27.82
C VAL A 291 54.14 -27.63 27.44
N PRO A 292 54.65 -26.83 26.48
CA PRO A 292 56.05 -26.52 26.37
C PRO A 292 56.38 -25.17 27.03
N ALA A 293 57.54 -25.18 27.68
CA ALA A 293 58.03 -24.22 28.65
C ALA A 293 58.39 -22.83 28.10
N GLU A 294 58.43 -21.89 29.03
CA GLU A 294 58.98 -20.54 28.93
C GLU A 294 60.31 -20.49 28.18
N ARG A 295 60.44 -19.57 27.23
CA ARG A 295 61.73 -19.15 26.70
C ARG A 295 61.96 -17.67 26.96
N THR A 296 62.61 -17.45 28.09
CA THR A 296 63.38 -16.26 28.43
C THR A 296 64.34 -15.87 27.30
N THR A 297 64.19 -14.66 26.76
CA THR A 297 65.35 -13.90 26.27
C THR A 297 65.14 -12.40 26.51
N ARG A 298 65.77 -11.93 27.60
CA ARG A 298 66.29 -10.56 27.68
C ARG A 298 67.34 -10.38 26.59
N ARG A 299 67.29 -9.28 25.84
CA ARG A 299 68.43 -8.35 25.74
C ARG A 299 68.02 -7.01 25.13
N ARG A 300 68.23 -5.97 25.93
CA ARG A 300 68.48 -4.59 25.49
C ARG A 300 69.78 -4.55 24.68
N SER A 301 69.85 -3.68 23.67
CA SER A 301 70.68 -2.46 23.66
C SER A 301 71.12 -2.08 22.24
N PHE A 302 71.03 -0.77 22.00
CA PHE A 302 71.49 0.06 20.87
C PHE A 302 70.63 0.07 19.60
#